data_AF-A0A4Q1K7I9-F1
#
_entry.id   AF-A0A4Q1K7I9-F1
#
_cell.length_a   1.000
_cell.length_b   1.000
_cell.length_c   1.000
_cell.angle_alpha   90.00
_cell.angle_beta   90.00
_cell.angle_gamma   90.00
#
_symmetry.space_group_name_H-M   'P 1'
#
loop_
_entity.id
_entity.type
_entity.pdbx_description
1 polymer ?
#
loop_
_entity_poly.entity_id
_entity_poly.type
_entity_poly.pdbx_seq_one_letter_code
_entity_poly.pdbx_strand_id
1 'polypeptide(L)'
;MATYQKGILGPFNGKVGTVIGANWRGKEILRSLPRKSGKKPSLLQMQQRMKFTTVIDFLTPFNPILSRYFGGDLGEKTRGNKAFAYHIKEAVEFVDPDFVMQYNKVILSKGTLPGLENASVTAEANNTVVLNWTDNSVQVLAQATDRLFIGIYEPELGNTLCNLNLASRSATTASFVLPSVYIGKTIHIWVGFAMTTDEDCSTSIYLGSVTVQ
;
A
#
# COMPACT_ATOMS: atom_id res chain seq x y z
N MET A 1 -39.65 6.15 9.37
CA MET A 1 -38.89 5.64 8.19
C MET A 1 -39.91 5.48 7.09
N ALA A 2 -39.82 6.30 6.03
CA ALA A 2 -40.77 6.25 4.93
C ALA A 2 -40.20 5.34 3.83
N THR A 3 -41.01 4.40 3.36
CA THR A 3 -40.69 3.56 2.19
C THR A 3 -41.19 4.26 0.94
N TYR A 4 -40.33 4.37 -0.06
CA TYR A 4 -40.68 4.90 -1.36
C TYR A 4 -41.31 3.81 -2.22
N GLN A 5 -42.41 4.11 -2.91
CA GLN A 5 -43.03 3.24 -3.91
C GLN A 5 -42.91 3.95 -5.26
N LYS A 6 -41.94 3.51 -6.09
CA LYS A 6 -41.71 3.88 -7.50
C LYS A 6 -42.51 5.10 -8.03
N GLY A 7 -42.08 6.30 -7.65
CA GLY A 7 -42.54 7.53 -8.29
C GLY A 7 -41.86 7.77 -9.64
N ILE A 8 -42.29 8.80 -10.37
CA ILE A 8 -41.94 9.06 -11.78
C ILE A 8 -40.44 9.24 -12.06
N LEU A 9 -39.63 9.53 -11.02
CA LEU A 9 -38.19 9.80 -11.09
C LEU A 9 -37.31 8.60 -10.69
N GLY A 10 -37.91 7.47 -10.30
CA GLY A 10 -37.17 6.29 -9.83
C GLY A 10 -36.49 6.47 -8.46
N PRO A 11 -35.70 5.47 -8.01
CA PRO A 11 -34.99 5.51 -6.73
C PRO A 11 -33.91 6.58 -6.67
N PHE A 12 -33.86 7.32 -5.57
CA PHE A 12 -32.73 8.18 -5.21
C PHE A 12 -31.76 7.43 -4.31
N ASN A 13 -30.47 7.43 -4.67
CA ASN A 13 -29.38 6.98 -3.80
C ASN A 13 -28.50 8.18 -3.44
N GLY A 14 -28.34 8.45 -2.14
CA GLY A 14 -27.52 9.54 -1.64
C GLY A 14 -28.31 10.68 -1.00
N LYS A 15 -27.63 11.79 -0.73
CA LYS A 15 -28.16 12.93 0.02
C LYS A 15 -28.88 13.91 -0.91
N VAL A 16 -30.12 14.24 -0.58
CA VAL A 16 -30.90 15.32 -1.22
C VAL A 16 -31.40 16.25 -0.11
N GLY A 17 -30.76 17.40 0.04
CA GLY A 17 -31.08 18.37 1.11
C GLY A 17 -30.98 17.75 2.51
N THR A 18 -32.11 17.64 3.20
CA THR A 18 -32.24 17.13 4.57
C THR A 18 -32.51 15.62 4.64
N VAL A 19 -32.70 14.95 3.50
CA VAL A 19 -33.01 13.53 3.43
C VAL A 19 -31.92 12.75 2.70
N ILE A 20 -31.86 11.45 2.99
CA ILE A 20 -30.97 10.49 2.34
C ILE A 20 -31.84 9.35 1.82
N GLY A 21 -31.74 9.11 0.51
CA GLY A 21 -32.28 7.92 -0.14
C GLY A 21 -31.28 6.78 -0.05
N ALA A 22 -31.74 5.59 0.36
CA ALA A 22 -30.91 4.39 0.42
C ALA A 22 -31.75 3.15 0.12
N ASN A 23 -31.10 2.06 -0.29
CA ASN A 23 -31.71 0.75 -0.37
C ASN A 23 -31.45 -0.02 0.93
N TRP A 24 -32.50 -0.52 1.58
CA TRP A 24 -32.39 -1.41 2.72
C TRP A 24 -33.15 -2.71 2.48
N ARG A 25 -32.41 -3.81 2.32
CA ARG A 25 -32.96 -5.16 2.05
C ARG A 25 -33.97 -5.17 0.89
N GLY A 26 -33.63 -4.50 -0.21
CA GLY A 26 -34.48 -4.42 -1.40
C GLY A 26 -35.62 -3.40 -1.32
N LYS A 27 -35.79 -2.71 -0.19
CA LYS A 27 -36.77 -1.63 -0.03
C LYS A 27 -36.08 -0.28 -0.16
N GLU A 28 -36.61 0.57 -1.02
CA GLU A 28 -36.17 1.94 -1.19
C GLU A 28 -36.70 2.77 -0.01
N ILE A 29 -35.80 3.37 0.74
CA ILE A 29 -36.10 4.05 2.00
C ILE A 29 -35.61 5.49 1.96
N LEU A 30 -36.40 6.38 2.55
CA LEU A 30 -36.01 7.75 2.82
C LEU A 30 -35.87 7.94 4.33
N ARG A 31 -34.72 8.45 4.74
CA ARG A 31 -34.44 8.82 6.13
C ARG A 31 -33.95 10.25 6.23
N SER A 32 -34.20 10.88 7.37
CA SER A 32 -33.58 12.17 7.69
C SER A 32 -32.06 12.02 7.79
N LEU A 33 -31.35 13.10 7.49
CA LEU A 33 -29.92 13.19 7.72
C LEU A 33 -29.63 12.85 9.18
N PRO A 34 -28.67 11.94 9.47
CA PRO A 34 -28.25 11.72 10.84
C PRO A 34 -27.74 13.04 11.45
N ARG A 35 -28.18 13.35 12.67
CA ARG A 35 -27.66 14.50 13.42
C ARG A 35 -26.19 14.27 13.73
N LYS A 36 -25.36 15.30 13.56
CA LYS A 36 -23.95 15.25 13.97
C LYS A 36 -23.89 14.96 15.47
N SER A 37 -23.28 13.84 15.85
CA SER A 37 -23.11 13.47 17.26
C SER A 37 -22.03 14.33 17.90
N GLY A 38 -22.30 14.93 19.06
CA GLY A 38 -21.32 15.63 19.89
C GLY A 38 -20.66 14.75 20.95
N LYS A 39 -20.94 13.44 20.96
CA LYS A 39 -20.37 12.50 21.95
C LYS A 39 -18.88 12.31 21.72
N LYS A 40 -18.09 12.37 22.79
CA LYS A 40 -16.67 12.02 22.75
C LYS A 40 -16.52 10.55 22.33
N PRO A 41 -15.50 10.21 21.52
CA PRO A 41 -15.27 8.83 21.12
C PRO A 41 -14.97 7.95 22.34
N SER A 42 -15.40 6.69 22.33
CA SER A 42 -14.95 5.72 23.34
C SER A 42 -13.48 5.37 23.15
N LEU A 43 -12.83 4.79 24.17
CA LEU A 43 -11.43 4.38 24.10
C LEU A 43 -11.18 3.41 22.92
N LEU A 44 -12.06 2.43 22.72
CA LEU A 44 -12.00 1.51 21.57
C LEU A 44 -12.13 2.25 20.22
N GLN A 45 -12.98 3.28 20.15
CA GLN A 45 -13.09 4.11 18.94
C GLN A 45 -11.84 4.93 18.70
N MET A 46 -11.18 5.41 19.76
CA MET A 46 -9.89 6.11 19.64
C MET A 46 -8.80 5.16 19.15
N GLN A 47 -8.69 3.96 19.72
CA GLN A 47 -7.73 2.94 19.28
C GLN A 47 -7.93 2.58 17.81
N GLN A 48 -9.18 2.39 17.37
CA GLN A 48 -9.45 2.12 15.96
C GLN A 48 -9.03 3.28 15.05
N ARG A 49 -9.26 4.53 15.48
CA ARG A 49 -8.82 5.72 14.72
C ARG A 49 -7.29 5.78 14.64
N MET A 50 -6.61 5.57 15.76
CA MET A 50 -5.14 5.55 15.81
C MET A 50 -4.59 4.46 14.87
N LYS A 51 -5.12 3.24 14.95
CA LYS A 51 -4.77 2.15 14.04
C LYS A 51 -4.92 2.53 12.57
N PHE A 52 -6.03 3.18 12.21
CA PHE A 52 -6.29 3.61 10.83
C PHE A 52 -5.31 4.69 10.39
N THR A 53 -5.09 5.70 11.25
CA THR A 53 -4.15 6.80 10.98
C THR A 53 -2.74 6.27 10.76
N THR A 54 -2.21 5.41 11.64
CA THR A 54 -0.88 4.80 11.48
C THR A 54 -0.71 4.12 10.12
N VAL A 55 -1.72 3.37 9.67
CA VAL A 55 -1.66 2.67 8.39
C VAL A 55 -1.75 3.63 7.21
N ILE A 56 -2.65 4.61 7.27
CA ILE A 56 -2.81 5.60 6.20
C ILE A 56 -1.52 6.40 6.07
N ASP A 57 -0.97 6.89 7.16
CA ASP A 57 0.23 7.71 7.17
C ASP A 57 1.43 6.94 6.60
N PHE A 58 1.54 5.65 6.91
CA PHE A 58 2.57 4.77 6.32
C PHE A 58 2.35 4.47 4.83
N LEU A 59 1.12 4.19 4.39
CA LEU A 59 0.83 3.78 3.01
C LEU A 59 0.73 4.95 2.02
N THR A 60 0.33 6.13 2.48
CA THR A 60 0.18 7.34 1.66
C THR A 60 1.43 7.65 0.82
N PRO A 61 2.66 7.65 1.39
CA PRO A 61 3.86 7.87 0.60
C PRO A 61 4.11 6.80 -0.47
N PHE A 62 3.68 5.55 -0.23
CA PHE A 62 3.83 4.43 -1.17
C PHE A 62 2.73 4.38 -2.25
N ASN A 63 1.82 5.34 -2.28
CA ASN A 63 0.72 5.37 -3.24
C ASN A 63 1.16 5.27 -4.72
N PRO A 64 2.32 5.82 -5.17
CA PRO A 64 2.80 5.61 -6.54
C PRO A 64 3.00 4.14 -6.93
N ILE A 65 3.37 3.29 -5.98
CA ILE A 65 3.54 1.83 -6.16
C ILE A 65 2.18 1.14 -5.95
N LEU A 66 1.51 1.42 -4.82
CA LEU A 66 0.28 0.73 -4.40
C LEU A 66 -0.87 0.89 -5.40
N SER A 67 -1.03 2.09 -5.97
CA SER A 67 -2.08 2.37 -6.95
C SER A 67 -1.89 1.60 -8.26
N ARG A 68 -0.66 1.19 -8.59
CA ARG A 68 -0.33 0.46 -9.82
C ARG A 68 -0.26 -1.05 -9.63
N TYR A 69 0.30 -1.49 -8.50
CA TYR A 69 0.76 -2.88 -8.37
C TYR A 69 0.10 -3.65 -7.23
N PHE A 70 -0.90 -3.09 -6.53
CA PHE A 70 -1.56 -3.81 -5.43
C PHE A 70 -2.83 -4.55 -5.88
N GLY A 71 -2.66 -5.74 -6.47
CA GLY A 71 -3.73 -6.61 -6.94
C GLY A 71 -4.38 -6.16 -8.25
N GLY A 72 -5.11 -7.07 -8.89
CA GLY A 72 -5.88 -6.77 -10.11
C GLY A 72 -7.09 -5.87 -9.84
N ASP A 73 -7.56 -5.14 -10.85
CA ASP A 73 -8.68 -4.19 -10.76
C ASP A 73 -10.08 -4.85 -10.89
N LEU A 74 -10.15 -6.16 -10.69
CA LEU A 74 -11.34 -6.98 -10.98
C LEU A 74 -12.45 -6.89 -9.92
N GLY A 75 -12.64 -5.75 -9.26
CA GLY A 75 -13.74 -5.59 -8.29
C GLY A 75 -13.95 -4.17 -7.80
N GLU A 76 -14.99 -3.97 -6.98
CA GLU A 76 -15.44 -2.64 -6.53
C GLU A 76 -14.44 -1.88 -5.64
N LYS A 77 -13.40 -2.56 -5.15
CA LYS A 77 -12.39 -1.95 -4.26
C LYS A 77 -11.17 -1.53 -5.07
N THR A 78 -10.81 -0.25 -4.96
CA THR A 78 -9.55 0.28 -5.47
C THR A 78 -8.34 -0.48 -4.90
N ARG A 79 -7.24 -0.53 -5.66
CA ARG A 79 -5.98 -1.15 -5.25
C ARG A 79 -5.47 -0.63 -3.90
N GLY A 80 -5.53 0.69 -3.68
CA GLY A 80 -5.19 1.29 -2.39
C GLY A 80 -6.06 0.79 -1.23
N ASN A 81 -7.36 0.60 -1.43
CA ASN A 81 -8.24 0.03 -0.41
C ASN A 81 -7.94 -1.45 -0.12
N LYS A 82 -7.51 -2.21 -1.13
CA LYS A 82 -7.03 -3.60 -0.94
C LYS A 82 -5.74 -3.62 -0.12
N ALA A 83 -4.80 -2.73 -0.42
CA ALA A 83 -3.57 -2.57 0.35
C ALA A 83 -3.87 -2.22 1.81
N PHE A 84 -4.71 -1.20 2.01
CA PHE A 84 -5.11 -0.76 3.34
C PHE A 84 -5.74 -1.89 4.17
N ALA A 85 -6.66 -2.65 3.58
CA ALA A 85 -7.32 -3.77 4.25
C ALA A 85 -6.33 -4.88 4.66
N TYR A 86 -5.34 -5.18 3.82
CA TYR A 86 -4.29 -6.14 4.15
C TYR A 86 -3.43 -5.66 5.33
N HIS A 87 -2.92 -4.43 5.27
CA HIS A 87 -2.00 -3.91 6.28
C HIS A 87 -2.66 -3.75 7.65
N ILE A 88 -3.92 -3.29 7.71
CA ILE A 88 -4.68 -3.25 8.96
C ILE A 88 -4.80 -4.61 9.62
N LYS A 89 -4.91 -5.67 8.81
CA LYS A 89 -5.19 -7.01 9.31
C LYS A 89 -3.90 -7.72 9.73
N GLU A 90 -2.85 -7.62 8.92
CA GLU A 90 -1.66 -8.47 9.05
C GLU A 90 -0.39 -7.71 9.48
N ALA A 91 -0.26 -6.42 9.12
CA ALA A 91 1.00 -5.67 9.22
C ALA A 91 1.03 -4.62 10.35
N VAL A 92 -0.02 -4.51 11.16
CA VAL A 92 -0.09 -3.58 12.29
C VAL A 92 -0.19 -4.35 13.59
N GLU A 93 0.65 -3.98 14.54
CA GLU A 93 0.61 -4.48 15.90
C GLU A 93 0.30 -3.35 16.89
N PHE A 94 -0.42 -3.69 17.95
CA PHE A 94 -0.67 -2.78 19.07
C PHE A 94 0.44 -2.96 20.09
N VAL A 95 1.24 -1.91 20.31
CA VAL A 95 2.29 -1.85 21.31
C VAL A 95 1.93 -0.69 22.23
N ASP A 96 1.26 -1.00 23.34
CA ASP A 96 0.68 0.01 24.24
C ASP A 96 1.67 1.15 24.54
N PRO A 97 1.29 2.43 24.29
CA PRO A 97 -0.03 2.94 23.92
C PRO A 97 -0.30 3.09 22.40
N ASP A 98 0.67 2.77 21.55
CA ASP A 98 0.69 3.10 20.12
C ASP A 98 0.47 1.89 19.20
N PHE A 99 0.27 2.16 17.90
CA PHE A 99 0.28 1.14 16.86
C PHE A 99 1.55 1.26 16.03
N VAL A 100 2.23 0.14 15.80
CA VAL A 100 3.49 0.08 15.07
C VAL A 100 3.35 -0.85 13.86
N MET A 101 3.99 -0.47 12.76
CA MET A 101 4.03 -1.29 11.56
C MET A 101 5.09 -2.38 11.67
N GLN A 102 4.68 -3.61 11.38
CA GLN A 102 5.55 -4.78 11.28
C GLN A 102 6.14 -4.83 9.86
N TYR A 103 7.33 -4.25 9.67
CA TYR A 103 7.95 -4.07 8.35
C TYR A 103 8.18 -5.38 7.58
N ASN A 104 8.42 -6.49 8.28
CA ASN A 104 8.58 -7.82 7.70
C ASN A 104 7.31 -8.37 7.05
N LYS A 105 6.12 -7.87 7.44
CA LYS A 105 4.81 -8.25 6.90
C LYS A 105 4.26 -7.22 5.93
N VAL A 106 4.95 -6.10 5.72
CA VAL A 106 4.55 -5.08 4.75
C VAL A 106 4.79 -5.58 3.35
N ILE A 107 3.79 -5.37 2.48
CA ILE A 107 3.83 -5.73 1.06
C ILE A 107 3.40 -4.51 0.25
N LEU A 108 4.24 -4.03 -0.65
CA LEU A 108 3.98 -2.88 -1.52
C LEU A 108 3.30 -3.26 -2.85
N SER A 109 3.43 -4.51 -3.29
CA SER A 109 2.81 -4.99 -4.52
C SER A 109 2.32 -6.43 -4.37
N LYS A 110 1.28 -6.78 -5.11
CA LYS A 110 0.73 -8.13 -5.13
C LYS A 110 0.22 -8.45 -6.53
N GLY A 111 0.89 -9.38 -7.20
CA GLY A 111 0.50 -9.86 -8.52
C GLY A 111 0.98 -11.28 -8.76
N THR A 112 0.95 -11.73 -10.02
CA THR A 112 1.20 -13.13 -10.37
C THR A 112 2.59 -13.41 -10.91
N LEU A 113 3.39 -12.36 -11.17
CA LEU A 113 4.76 -12.55 -11.64
C LEU A 113 5.64 -13.21 -10.56
N PRO A 114 6.59 -14.06 -10.97
CA PRO A 114 7.61 -14.57 -10.06
C PRO A 114 8.38 -13.43 -9.40
N GLY A 115 8.63 -13.54 -8.10
CA GLY A 115 9.40 -12.56 -7.33
C GLY A 115 10.90 -12.63 -7.60
N LEU A 116 11.68 -11.89 -6.81
CA LEU A 116 13.14 -12.00 -6.80
C LEU A 116 13.57 -13.28 -6.07
N GLU A 117 14.67 -13.88 -6.53
CA GLU A 117 15.33 -15.01 -5.87
C GLU A 117 16.70 -14.60 -5.33
N ASN A 118 17.01 -15.06 -4.10
CA ASN A 118 18.26 -14.77 -3.39
C ASN A 118 18.63 -13.28 -3.39
N ALA A 119 17.63 -12.42 -3.21
CA ALA A 119 17.83 -10.99 -3.19
C ALA A 119 18.58 -10.57 -1.90
N SER A 120 19.58 -9.70 -2.06
CA SER A 120 20.36 -9.13 -0.97
C SER A 120 20.54 -7.64 -1.18
N VAL A 121 20.75 -6.92 -0.08
CA VAL A 121 20.98 -5.48 -0.09
C VAL A 121 22.20 -5.13 0.74
N THR A 122 23.06 -4.27 0.20
CA THR A 122 24.26 -3.78 0.86
C THR A 122 24.33 -2.26 0.71
N ALA A 123 24.60 -1.54 1.81
CA ALA A 123 25.00 -0.14 1.73
C ALA A 123 26.50 -0.06 1.49
N GLU A 124 26.88 0.71 0.50
CA GLU A 124 28.26 1.08 0.16
C GLU A 124 28.51 2.55 0.51
N ALA A 125 29.78 2.97 0.42
CA ALA A 125 30.18 4.35 0.61
C ALA A 125 29.45 5.31 -0.37
N ASN A 126 29.40 6.59 0.00
CA ASN A 126 28.72 7.65 -0.76
C ASN A 126 27.19 7.46 -0.86
N ASN A 127 26.55 6.96 0.20
CA ASN A 127 25.09 6.78 0.27
C ASN A 127 24.52 5.87 -0.83
N THR A 128 25.34 4.93 -1.32
CA THR A 128 24.92 4.05 -2.41
C THR A 128 24.35 2.77 -1.83
N VAL A 129 23.15 2.41 -2.25
CA VAL A 129 22.57 1.10 -1.93
C VAL A 129 22.68 0.22 -3.16
N VAL A 130 23.31 -0.93 -2.99
CA VAL A 130 23.46 -1.96 -4.01
C VAL A 130 22.53 -3.12 -3.70
N LEU A 131 21.75 -3.49 -4.69
CA LEU A 131 20.84 -4.63 -4.69
C LEU A 131 21.39 -5.68 -5.62
N ASN A 132 21.44 -6.93 -5.15
CA ASN A 132 21.83 -8.08 -5.94
C ASN A 132 20.73 -9.14 -5.89
N TRP A 133 20.45 -9.79 -7.01
CA TRP A 133 19.49 -10.89 -7.09
C TRP A 133 19.93 -11.92 -8.14
N THR A 134 19.38 -13.13 -8.04
CA THR A 134 19.59 -14.17 -9.06
C THR A 134 18.57 -14.00 -10.19
N ASP A 135 19.03 -14.06 -11.44
CA ASP A 135 18.13 -14.04 -12.59
C ASP A 135 17.31 -15.32 -12.64
N ASN A 136 15.98 -15.17 -12.57
CA ASN A 136 15.01 -16.24 -12.68
C ASN A 136 14.14 -16.14 -13.93
N SER A 137 14.62 -15.44 -14.97
CA SER A 137 13.96 -15.29 -16.28
C SER A 137 13.73 -16.61 -17.05
N VAL A 138 14.23 -17.73 -16.52
CA VAL A 138 13.91 -19.09 -17.02
C VAL A 138 12.50 -19.52 -16.61
N GLN A 139 11.91 -18.88 -15.58
CA GLN A 139 10.59 -19.22 -15.08
C GLN A 139 9.47 -18.68 -15.99
N VAL A 140 8.35 -19.40 -16.02
CA VAL A 140 7.16 -19.00 -16.77
C VAL A 140 6.65 -17.65 -16.24
N LEU A 141 6.31 -16.73 -17.14
CA LEU A 141 5.93 -15.32 -16.87
C LEU A 141 7.07 -14.39 -16.43
N ALA A 142 8.28 -14.88 -16.15
CA ALA A 142 9.42 -14.01 -15.84
C ALA A 142 10.10 -13.56 -17.14
N GLN A 143 10.09 -12.26 -17.42
CA GLN A 143 10.78 -11.70 -18.58
C GLN A 143 12.06 -10.99 -18.14
N ALA A 144 13.12 -11.15 -18.93
CA ALA A 144 14.39 -10.46 -18.73
C ALA A 144 14.25 -8.92 -18.72
N THR A 145 13.20 -8.40 -19.39
CA THR A 145 12.89 -6.98 -19.51
C THR A 145 12.04 -6.43 -18.36
N ASP A 146 11.59 -7.26 -17.43
CA ASP A 146 10.80 -6.79 -16.29
C ASP A 146 11.58 -5.72 -15.50
N ARG A 147 10.87 -4.68 -15.07
CA ARG A 147 11.45 -3.54 -14.36
C ARG A 147 11.44 -3.80 -12.86
N LEU A 148 12.59 -3.61 -12.24
CA LEU A 148 12.71 -3.60 -10.79
C LEU A 148 12.18 -2.27 -10.26
N PHE A 149 11.21 -2.35 -9.35
CA PHE A 149 10.82 -1.22 -8.51
C PHE A 149 11.31 -1.43 -7.08
N ILE A 150 11.53 -0.32 -6.39
CA ILE A 150 12.03 -0.25 -5.03
C ILE A 150 11.20 0.76 -4.23
N GLY A 151 10.85 0.39 -3.01
CA GLY A 151 10.30 1.27 -1.99
C GLY A 151 11.24 1.29 -0.79
N ILE A 152 11.57 2.48 -0.32
CA ILE A 152 12.43 2.72 0.84
C ILE A 152 11.64 3.51 1.87
N TYR A 153 11.71 3.10 3.13
CA TYR A 153 11.13 3.80 4.27
C TYR A 153 12.19 4.08 5.32
N GLU A 154 12.22 5.31 5.83
CA GLU A 154 12.98 5.69 7.01
C GLU A 154 12.00 5.93 8.17
N PRO A 155 12.16 5.25 9.32
CA PRO A 155 11.18 5.27 10.40
C PRO A 155 11.27 6.52 11.29
N GLU A 156 12.40 7.24 11.33
CA GLU A 156 12.57 8.37 12.23
C GLU A 156 11.81 9.63 11.80
N LEU A 157 11.92 10.02 10.52
CA LEU A 157 11.18 11.15 9.94
C LEU A 157 9.96 10.69 9.13
N GLY A 158 9.80 9.38 8.90
CA GLY A 158 8.75 8.84 8.05
C GLY A 158 8.99 9.11 6.56
N ASN A 159 10.25 9.39 6.19
CA ASN A 159 10.58 9.73 4.81
C ASN A 159 10.60 8.49 3.92
N THR A 160 10.06 8.63 2.72
CA THR A 160 9.95 7.51 1.78
C THR A 160 10.52 7.87 0.43
N LEU A 161 11.13 6.89 -0.22
CA LEU A 161 11.57 7.03 -1.59
C LEU A 161 11.05 5.84 -2.40
N CYS A 162 10.38 6.13 -3.51
CA CYS A 162 9.88 5.13 -4.43
C CYS A 162 10.52 5.33 -5.80
N ASN A 163 11.10 4.28 -6.37
CA ASN A 163 11.53 4.28 -7.76
C ASN A 163 10.90 3.08 -8.47
N LEU A 164 10.17 3.36 -9.56
CA LEU A 164 9.40 2.36 -10.31
C LEU A 164 10.21 1.70 -11.44
N ASN A 165 11.39 2.25 -11.77
CA ASN A 165 12.21 1.77 -12.86
C ASN A 165 13.69 1.93 -12.52
N LEU A 166 14.20 1.04 -11.68
CA LEU A 166 15.59 1.08 -11.24
C LEU A 166 16.52 0.31 -12.18
N ALA A 167 16.13 -0.91 -12.57
CA ALA A 167 16.92 -1.80 -13.42
C ALA A 167 16.02 -2.82 -14.12
N SER A 168 16.55 -3.51 -15.13
CA SER A 168 15.91 -4.67 -15.74
C SER A 168 16.25 -5.95 -14.97
N ARG A 169 15.37 -6.95 -15.00
CA ARG A 169 15.55 -8.25 -14.35
C ARG A 169 16.87 -8.93 -14.72
N SER A 170 17.27 -8.84 -15.98
CA SER A 170 18.54 -9.40 -16.49
C SER A 170 19.80 -8.69 -16.02
N ALA A 171 19.70 -7.50 -15.41
CA ALA A 171 20.85 -6.77 -14.92
C ALA A 171 21.50 -7.46 -13.71
N THR A 172 20.76 -8.29 -12.96
CA THR A 172 21.16 -9.00 -11.73
C THR A 172 21.65 -8.14 -10.56
N THR A 173 21.92 -6.87 -10.82
CA THR A 173 22.45 -5.88 -9.89
C THR A 173 21.81 -4.52 -10.18
N ALA A 174 21.58 -3.74 -9.12
CA ALA A 174 21.12 -2.37 -9.24
C ALA A 174 21.73 -1.51 -8.13
N SER A 175 22.31 -0.37 -8.50
CA SER A 175 22.83 0.62 -7.57
C SER A 175 21.95 1.87 -7.59
N PHE A 176 21.64 2.41 -6.41
CA PHE A 176 20.89 3.64 -6.26
C PHE A 176 21.56 4.57 -5.25
N VAL A 177 21.78 5.83 -5.63
CA VAL A 177 22.35 6.84 -4.73
C VAL A 177 21.22 7.52 -3.97
N LEU A 178 21.28 7.43 -2.63
CA LEU A 178 20.30 8.08 -1.77
C LEU A 178 20.63 9.56 -1.56
N PRO A 179 19.60 10.42 -1.44
CA PRO A 179 19.78 11.79 -1.00
C PRO A 179 20.49 11.88 0.35
N SER A 180 21.23 12.98 0.58
CA SER A 180 22.00 13.20 1.81
C SER A 180 21.16 13.24 3.10
N VAL A 181 19.83 13.32 2.99
CA VAL A 181 18.88 13.28 4.11
C VAL A 181 18.89 11.92 4.83
N TYR A 182 19.34 10.85 4.16
CA TYR A 182 19.34 9.49 4.68
C TYR A 182 20.67 9.07 5.32
N ILE A 183 21.71 9.90 5.29
CA ILE A 183 23.04 9.57 5.83
C ILE A 183 22.96 9.29 7.33
N GLY A 184 23.54 8.17 7.78
CA GLY A 184 23.57 7.77 9.18
C GLY A 184 22.24 7.21 9.70
N LYS A 185 21.24 7.03 8.82
CA LYS A 185 19.91 6.55 9.20
C LYS A 185 19.68 5.11 8.81
N THR A 186 18.81 4.45 9.56
CA THR A 186 18.35 3.09 9.26
C THR A 186 17.18 3.16 8.30
N ILE A 187 17.30 2.51 7.15
CA ILE A 187 16.25 2.43 6.13
C ILE A 187 15.75 1.00 5.97
N HIS A 188 14.46 0.85 5.68
CA HIS A 188 13.79 -0.39 5.35
C HIS A 188 13.51 -0.44 3.85
N ILE A 189 13.79 -1.58 3.21
CA ILE A 189 13.75 -1.70 1.75
C ILE A 189 12.82 -2.83 1.33
N TRP A 190 11.92 -2.53 0.41
CA TRP A 190 11.08 -3.49 -0.29
C TRP A 190 11.33 -3.40 -1.79
N VAL A 191 11.33 -4.56 -2.45
CA VAL A 191 11.57 -4.66 -3.88
C VAL A 191 10.59 -5.62 -4.54
N GLY A 192 10.36 -5.42 -5.82
CA GLY A 192 9.62 -6.35 -6.66
C GLY A 192 9.83 -6.04 -8.14
N PHE A 193 9.29 -6.90 -9.00
CA PHE A 193 9.30 -6.71 -10.43
C PHE A 193 7.93 -6.26 -10.94
N ALA A 194 7.93 -5.37 -11.92
CA ALA A 194 6.76 -4.99 -12.70
C ALA A 194 7.02 -5.29 -14.16
N MET A 195 6.00 -5.75 -14.88
CA MET A 195 6.10 -5.94 -16.31
C MET A 195 6.34 -4.58 -16.99
N THR A 196 7.04 -4.58 -18.12
CA THR A 196 7.31 -3.33 -18.88
C THR A 196 6.03 -2.58 -19.27
N THR A 197 4.93 -3.32 -19.47
CA THR A 197 3.59 -2.82 -19.81
C THR A 197 2.77 -2.34 -18.60
N ASP A 198 3.29 -2.47 -17.37
CA ASP A 198 2.58 -2.18 -16.10
C ASP A 198 1.28 -3.00 -15.89
N GLU A 199 1.08 -4.08 -16.65
CA GLU A 199 -0.13 -4.92 -16.55
C GLU A 199 -0.13 -5.84 -15.33
N ASP A 200 1.03 -6.39 -14.99
CA ASP A 200 1.19 -7.27 -13.83
C ASP A 200 2.51 -6.98 -13.08
N CYS A 201 2.59 -7.48 -11.86
CA CYS A 201 3.72 -7.29 -10.95
C CYS A 201 3.99 -8.55 -10.14
N SER A 202 5.15 -8.63 -9.52
CA SER A 202 5.46 -9.65 -8.53
C SER A 202 4.95 -9.23 -7.17
N THR A 203 4.81 -10.19 -6.25
CA THR A 203 4.66 -9.85 -4.84
C THR A 203 5.96 -9.26 -4.32
N SER A 204 5.91 -8.10 -3.67
CA SER A 204 7.11 -7.45 -3.14
C SER A 204 7.69 -8.22 -1.96
N ILE A 205 9.01 -8.25 -1.84
CA ILE A 205 9.72 -8.84 -0.71
C ILE A 205 10.41 -7.77 0.14
N TYR A 206 10.50 -8.02 1.44
CA TYR A 206 11.27 -7.19 2.36
C TYR A 206 12.71 -7.70 2.43
N LEU A 207 13.69 -6.83 2.14
CA LEU A 207 15.11 -7.20 2.11
C LEU A 207 15.84 -6.99 3.45
N GLY A 208 15.20 -6.30 4.40
CA GLY A 208 15.81 -5.98 5.68
C GLY A 208 15.99 -4.47 5.90
N SER A 209 16.72 -4.17 6.98
CA SER A 209 17.11 -2.82 7.35
C SER A 209 18.60 -2.61 7.12
N VAL A 210 18.97 -1.47 6.56
CA VAL A 210 20.36 -1.10 6.31
C VAL A 210 20.62 0.30 6.81
N THR A 211 21.78 0.53 7.43
CA THR A 211 22.24 1.88 7.80
C THR A 211 23.03 2.47 6.65
N VAL A 212 22.62 3.65 6.18
CA VAL A 212 23.31 4.36 5.09
C VAL A 212 24.61 4.96 5.62
N GLN A 213 25.71 4.71 4.91
CA GLN A 213 27.06 5.19 5.23
C GLN A 213 27.42 6.47 4.48
#